data_AF-A0A916LA36-F1
#
_entry.id   AF-A0A916LA36-F1
#
_cell.length_a   1.000
_cell.length_b   1.000
_cell.length_c   1.000
_cell.angle_alpha   90.00
_cell.angle_beta   90.00
_cell.angle_gamma   90.00
#
_symmetry.space_group_name_H-M   'P 1'
#
loop_
_entity.id
_entity.type
_entity.pdbx_description
1 polymer ?
#
loop_
_entity_poly.entity_id
_entity_poly.type
_entity_poly.pdbx_seq_one_letter_code
_entity_poly.pdbx_strand_id
1 'polypeptide(L)' 'MDLLERINRTGTTVLMATHDHHIVDSMRQRVVELSLGRLVRDEQRGVYGMDR' A
#
# COMPACT_ATOMS: atom_id res chain seq x y z
N MET A 1 -11.55 -0.22 -4.68
CA MET A 1 -10.86 -1.46 -4.25
C MET A 1 -11.30 -1.78 -2.82
N ASP A 2 -12.60 -2.01 -2.63
CA ASP A 2 -13.23 -1.55 -1.37
C ASP A 2 -13.23 -2.62 -0.27
N LEU A 3 -13.16 -3.90 -0.64
CA LEU A 3 -13.26 -4.99 0.34
C LEU A 3 -12.03 -5.07 1.24
N LEU A 4 -10.83 -5.10 0.65
CA LEU A 4 -9.59 -5.23 1.40
C LEU A 4 -9.32 -4.00 2.25
N GLU A 5 -9.67 -2.82 1.75
CA GLU A 5 -9.62 -1.58 2.53
C GLU A 5 -10.61 -1.62 3.72
N ARG A 6 -11.83 -2.12 3.52
CA ARG A 6 -12.80 -2.30 4.62
C ARG A 6 -12.29 -3.29 5.68
N ILE A 7 -11.68 -4.40 5.26
CA ILE A 7 -11.06 -5.37 6.17
C ILE A 7 -9.88 -4.73 6.93
N ASN A 8 -9.05 -3.95 6.24
CA ASN A 8 -7.95 -3.25 6.90
C ASN A 8 -8.45 -2.23 7.94
N ARG A 9 -9.53 -1.51 7.61
CA ARG A 9 -10.20 -0.57 8.53
C ARG A 9 -10.83 -1.23 9.76
N THR A 10 -11.10 -2.54 9.75
CA THR A 10 -11.54 -3.26 10.95
C THR A 10 -10.39 -3.69 11.87
N GLY A 11 -9.16 -3.26 11.58
CA GLY A 11 -7.96 -3.56 12.38
C GLY A 11 -7.14 -4.75 11.88
N THR A 12 -7.59 -5.42 10.82
CA THR A 12 -6.84 -6.53 10.21
C THR A 12 -5.63 -5.97 9.46
N THR A 13 -4.44 -6.50 9.71
CA THR A 13 -3.28 -6.19 8.87
C THR A 13 -3.41 -6.94 7.54
N VAL A 14 -3.35 -6.22 6.43
CA VAL A 14 -3.45 -6.78 5.07
C VAL A 14 -2.12 -6.59 4.36
N LEU A 15 -1.53 -7.68 3.87
CA LEU A 15 -0.39 -7.66 2.95
C LEU A 15 -0.87 -8.08 1.57
N MET A 16 -0.57 -7.27 0.55
CA MET A 16 -0.90 -7.54 -0.83
C MET A 16 0.38 -7.59 -1.66
N ALA A 17 0.48 -8.60 -2.53
CA ALA A 17 1.50 -8.67 -3.57
C ALA A 17 0.79 -8.60 -4.93
N THR A 18 1.20 -7.67 -5.78
CA THR A 18 0.61 -7.48 -7.12
C THR A 18 1.67 -6.96 -8.08
N HIS A 19 1.49 -7.24 -9.38
CA HIS A 19 2.26 -6.60 -10.46
C HIS A 19 1.51 -5.40 -11.06
N ASP A 20 0.30 -5.09 -10.56
CA ASP A 20 -0.49 -3.95 -11.02
C ASP A 20 -0.06 -2.67 -10.31
N HIS A 21 0.77 -1.88 -11.00
CA HIS A 21 1.28 -0.61 -10.50
C HIS A 21 0.16 0.44 -10.30
N HIS A 22 -0.87 0.45 -11.15
CA HIS A 22 -1.96 1.42 -11.05
C HIS A 22 -2.75 1.23 -9.75
N ILE A 23 -2.99 -0.01 -9.37
CA ILE A 23 -3.64 -0.35 -8.11
C ILE A 23 -2.78 0.12 -6.92
N VAL A 24 -1.48 -0.19 -6.93
CA VAL A 24 -0.56 0.18 -5.84
C VAL A 24 -0.54 1.69 -5.64
N ASP A 25 -0.45 2.47 -6.72
CA ASP A 25 -0.45 3.93 -6.68
C ASP A 25 -1.79 4.49 -6.17
N SER A 26 -2.91 3.87 -6.54
CA SER A 26 -4.24 4.30 -6.13
C SER A 26 -4.52 4.08 -4.63
N MET A 27 -3.95 3.03 -4.04
CA MET A 27 -4.19 2.67 -2.63
C MET A 27 -3.51 3.63 -1.65
N ARG A 28 -2.43 4.30 -2.05
CA ARG A 28 -1.64 5.25 -1.24
C ARG A 28 -1.23 4.69 0.13
N GLN A 29 -1.10 3.37 0.24
CA GLN A 29 -0.62 2.67 1.43
C GLN A 29 0.90 2.52 1.40
N ARG A 30 1.48 1.85 2.41
CA ARG A 30 2.91 1.52 2.40
C ARG A 30 3.25 0.63 1.21
N VAL A 31 4.29 0.99 0.46
CA VAL A 31 4.78 0.20 -0.68
C VAL A 31 6.12 -0.42 -0.31
N VAL A 32 6.23 -1.72 -0.52
CA VAL A 32 7.45 -2.51 -0.33
C VAL A 32 7.80 -3.15 -1.67
N GLU A 33 8.88 -2.70 -2.30
CA GLU A 33 9.33 -3.22 -3.60
C GLU A 33 10.54 -4.12 -3.43
N LEU A 34 10.44 -5.31 -4.01
CA LEU A 34 11.53 -6.28 -4.05
C LEU A 34 12.06 -6.40 -5.49
N SER A 35 13.37 -6.38 -5.62
CA SER A 35 14.06 -6.69 -6.88
C SER A 35 15.17 -7.70 -6.61
N LEU A 36 15.15 -8.81 -7.35
CA LEU A 36 16.13 -9.91 -7.22
C LEU A 36 16.35 -10.37 -5.76
N GLY A 37 15.26 -10.49 -5.00
CA GLY A 37 15.29 -10.92 -3.60
C GLY A 37 15.80 -9.87 -2.60
N ARG A 38 15.98 -8.61 -3.03
CA ARG A 38 16.41 -7.50 -2.18
C ARG A 38 15.32 -6.43 -2.09
N LEU A 39 15.18 -5.85 -0.90
CA LEU A 39 14.33 -4.68 -0.69
C LEU A 39 14.97 -3.46 -1.35
N VAL A 40 14.29 -2.89 -2.33
CA VAL A 40 14.76 -1.71 -3.08
C VAL A 40 13.94 -0.45 -2.81
N ARG A 41 12.71 -0.60 -2.28
CA ARG A 41 11.83 0.53 -1.92
C ARG A 41 11.00 0.18 -0.69
N ASP A 42 10.91 1.11 0.25
CA ASP A 42 10.02 1.03 1.41
C ASP A 42 9.49 2.43 1.74
N GLU A 43 8.25 2.71 1.33
CA GLU A 43 7.63 4.03 1.47
C GLU A 43 6.42 3.94 2.37
N GLN A 44 6.44 4.61 3.53
CA GLN A 44 5.43 4.43 4.58
C GLN A 44 4.08 5.10 4.31
N ARG A 45 3.99 6.14 3.48
CA ARG A 45 2.74 6.85 3.13
C ARG A 45 2.95 7.82 1.96
N GLY A 46 2.04 7.80 1.00
CA GLY A 46 1.68 9.01 0.25
C GLY A 46 0.84 9.90 1.17
N VAL A 47 1.49 10.86 1.84
CA VAL A 47 0.83 11.79 2.77
C VAL A 47 0.20 12.92 1.95
N TYR A 48 -1.14 13.03 1.90
CA TYR A 48 -1.73 14.35 2.12
C TYR A 48 -2.34 14.29 3.52
N GLY A 49 -1.63 14.91 4.46
CA GLY A 49 -2.22 15.30 5.71
C GLY A 49 -3.41 16.15 5.35
N MET A 50 -4.51 15.92 6.04
CA MET A 50 -5.64 16.83 6.06
C MET A 50 -5.12 18.16 6.64
N ASP A 51 -4.52 19.01 5.79
CA ASP A 51 -4.57 20.43 6.01
C ASP A 51 -6.01 20.86 5.70
N ARG A 52 -6.58 21.53 6.71
CA ARG A 52 -7.89 22.18 6.76
C ARG A 52 -8.36 22.75 5.43
#